data_AF-A0A519SW36-F1
#
_entry.id   AF-A0A519SW36-F1
#
_cell.length_a   1.000
_cell.length_b   1.000
_cell.length_c   1.000
_cell.angle_alpha   90.00
_cell.angle_beta   90.00
_cell.angle_gamma   90.00
#
_symmetry.space_group_name_H-M   'P 1'
#
loop_
_entity.id
_entity.type
_entity.pdbx_description
1 polymer ?
#
loop_
_entity_poly.entity_id
_entity_poly.type
_entity_poly.pdbx_seq_one_letter_code
_entity_poly.pdbx_strand_id
1 'polypeptide(L)'
;MANKTICFYYSTGHIYRCIYDESDKVYEVNTLDYKQCKNYRMNERYEACDEDLVKFRDDLIKWNDEIKQFFFKNKDKKVLKIDVFNYNTINEAVYNNVLVNSDQTKIHAIPDIQFSEFVMMQNCKTCGLMTIEKDILEQEVQSYGYDYSKFYYQMMKKIRIPISKPEYYVLDEIDFGNLDFGIYRVKVSCNNKKFWNVFNFNDKHHYTHNTLKVLYKHREKYGITFKLLEPDQCYNYNMVWYEYTIELNRLFKGWFKVMDLLLKKCSSGNWLVKSFVSQAWGNICKYQKYFISDDDCAI
;
A
#
# COMPACT_ATOMS: atom_id res chain seq x y z
N MET A 1 24.62 -16.13 -13.76
CA MET A 1 23.89 -15.06 -14.47
C MET A 1 24.87 -13.93 -14.71
N ALA A 2 24.95 -13.39 -15.93
CA ALA A 2 25.76 -12.20 -16.18
C ALA A 2 25.28 -11.05 -15.29
N ASN A 3 26.20 -10.25 -14.77
CA ASN A 3 25.84 -9.04 -14.03
C ASN A 3 25.15 -8.08 -15.00
N LYS A 4 23.86 -7.82 -14.77
CA LYS A 4 23.12 -6.79 -15.50
C LYS A 4 23.69 -5.41 -15.16
N THR A 5 23.89 -4.58 -16.18
CA THR A 5 24.26 -3.16 -16.08
C THR A 5 23.17 -2.40 -15.33
N ILE A 6 23.55 -1.41 -14.52
CA ILE A 6 22.60 -0.53 -13.83
C ILE A 6 22.29 0.66 -14.72
N CYS A 7 21.01 0.93 -14.96
CA CYS A 7 20.51 2.08 -15.70
C CYS A 7 19.69 2.97 -14.76
N PHE A 8 20.09 4.22 -14.60
CA PHE A 8 19.34 5.28 -13.94
C PHE A 8 18.61 6.08 -15.01
N TYR A 9 17.34 6.42 -14.83
CA TYR A 9 16.59 7.11 -15.89
C TYR A 9 15.48 8.03 -15.41
N TYR A 10 15.12 8.99 -16.25
CA TYR A 10 13.81 9.67 -16.21
C TYR A 10 13.16 9.65 -17.60
N SER A 11 11.90 10.05 -17.68
CA SER A 11 11.13 10.05 -18.93
C SER A 11 10.54 11.42 -19.22
N THR A 12 10.63 11.82 -20.49
CA THR A 12 10.05 13.04 -21.06
C THR A 12 9.04 12.65 -22.13
N GLY A 13 7.88 12.16 -21.69
CA GLY A 13 6.85 11.64 -22.60
C GLY A 13 7.21 10.24 -23.10
N HIS A 14 7.58 10.12 -24.38
CA HIS A 14 7.88 8.83 -25.03
C HIS A 14 9.38 8.50 -25.09
N ILE A 15 10.23 9.38 -24.55
CA ILE A 15 11.68 9.25 -24.57
C ILE A 15 12.17 8.99 -23.14
N TYR A 16 13.21 8.17 -23.01
CA TYR A 16 13.94 7.96 -21.77
C TYR A 16 15.34 8.56 -21.88
N ARG A 17 15.73 9.26 -20.81
CA ARG A 17 17.09 9.78 -20.62
C ARG A 17 17.76 8.88 -19.60
N CYS A 18 18.87 8.26 -19.98
CA CYS A 18 19.48 7.15 -19.26
C CYS A 18 20.96 7.41 -18.97
N ILE A 19 21.39 7.08 -17.76
CA ILE A 19 22.81 6.99 -17.37
C ILE A 19 23.08 5.57 -16.92
N TYR A 20 24.21 5.01 -17.35
CA TYR A 20 24.64 3.66 -16.97
C TYR A 20 25.75 3.73 -15.91
N ASP A 21 25.87 2.73 -15.05
CA ASP A 21 26.87 2.67 -13.97
C ASP A 21 28.33 2.80 -14.42
N GLU A 22 28.64 2.45 -15.67
CA GLU A 22 29.99 2.57 -16.25
C GLU A 22 30.20 3.88 -17.04
N SER A 23 29.26 4.82 -17.00
CA SER A 23 29.29 6.03 -17.84
C SER A 23 28.73 7.27 -17.14
N ASP A 24 29.38 8.42 -17.36
CA ASP A 24 28.81 9.74 -17.03
C ASP A 24 28.02 10.36 -18.20
N LYS A 25 27.93 9.67 -19.33
CA LYS A 25 27.17 10.15 -20.49
C LYS A 25 25.69 9.84 -20.31
N VAL A 26 24.85 10.82 -20.62
CA VAL A 26 23.41 10.61 -20.75
C VAL A 26 23.09 10.16 -22.17
N TYR A 27 22.32 9.08 -22.27
CA TYR A 27 21.85 8.52 -23.51
C TYR A 27 20.35 8.75 -23.66
N GLU A 28 19.94 9.05 -24.88
CA GLU A 28 18.54 9.08 -25.25
C GLU A 28 18.13 7.71 -25.81
N VAL A 29 17.10 7.10 -25.24
CA VAL A 29 16.59 5.80 -25.71
C VAL A 29 15.06 5.82 -25.80
N ASN A 30 14.52 5.11 -26.78
CA ASN A 30 13.08 4.99 -26.98
C ASN A 30 12.45 3.89 -26.10
N THR A 31 13.26 2.94 -25.62
CA THR A 31 12.80 1.82 -24.81
C THR A 31 13.87 1.42 -23.80
N LEU A 32 13.45 1.04 -22.60
CA LEU A 32 14.35 0.50 -21.57
C LEU A 32 14.64 -0.99 -21.82
N ASP A 33 15.90 -1.40 -21.68
CA ASP A 33 16.29 -2.81 -21.78
C ASP A 33 16.11 -3.52 -20.43
N TYR A 34 14.95 -4.13 -20.20
CA TYR A 34 14.68 -4.91 -18.98
C TYR A 34 15.39 -6.27 -18.96
N LYS A 35 15.90 -6.75 -20.11
CA LYS A 35 16.63 -8.03 -20.20
C LYS A 35 18.07 -7.86 -19.75
N GLN A 36 18.74 -6.81 -20.18
CA GLN A 36 20.16 -6.58 -19.91
C GLN A 36 20.42 -5.59 -18.78
N CYS A 37 19.46 -4.71 -18.47
CA CYS A 37 19.65 -3.68 -17.44
C CYS A 37 18.72 -3.85 -16.24
N LYS A 38 19.19 -3.35 -15.09
CA LYS A 38 18.37 -3.04 -13.91
C LYS A 38 18.03 -1.55 -13.99
N ASN A 39 16.75 -1.21 -13.99
CA ASN A 39 16.26 0.12 -14.36
C ASN A 39 15.71 0.86 -13.12
N TYR A 40 16.38 1.95 -12.74
CA TYR A 40 16.08 2.77 -11.58
C TYR A 40 15.54 4.13 -12.01
N ARG A 41 14.24 4.34 -11.80
CA ARG A 41 13.57 5.59 -12.14
C ARG A 41 13.92 6.68 -11.13
N MET A 42 14.32 7.83 -11.63
CA MET A 42 14.47 9.07 -10.89
C MET A 42 13.14 9.48 -10.26
N ASN A 43 13.18 9.86 -8.99
CA ASN A 43 11.98 10.22 -8.22
C ASN A 43 11.63 11.72 -8.36
N GLU A 44 10.46 12.09 -7.85
CA GLU A 44 9.89 13.44 -7.98
C GLU A 44 10.63 14.56 -7.23
N ARG A 45 11.73 14.27 -6.53
CA ARG A 45 12.57 15.28 -5.85
C ARG A 45 13.57 15.96 -6.78
N TYR A 46 13.71 15.42 -7.97
CA TYR A 46 14.65 15.87 -8.98
C TYR A 46 13.88 16.44 -10.15
N GLU A 47 14.41 17.50 -10.74
CA GLU A 47 13.89 18.03 -12.00
C GLU A 47 14.24 17.06 -13.14
N ALA A 48 13.36 16.94 -14.13
CA ALA A 48 13.53 16.03 -15.26
C ALA A 48 14.59 16.56 -16.25
N CYS A 49 15.84 16.68 -15.81
CA CYS A 49 17.01 17.11 -16.58
C CYS A 49 18.22 16.19 -16.35
N ASP A 50 19.20 16.28 -17.25
CA ASP A 50 20.40 15.44 -17.27
C ASP A 50 21.28 15.67 -16.03
N GLU A 51 21.40 16.92 -15.57
CA GLU A 51 22.18 17.29 -14.39
C GLU A 51 21.62 16.63 -13.11
N ASP A 52 20.30 16.64 -12.96
CA ASP A 52 19.64 16.04 -11.80
C ASP A 52 19.60 14.50 -11.89
N LEU A 53 19.66 13.93 -13.11
CA LEU A 53 19.83 12.49 -13.29
C LEU A 53 21.20 12.00 -12.77
N VAL A 54 22.27 12.77 -13.00
CA VAL A 54 23.59 12.48 -12.41
C VAL A 54 23.53 12.56 -10.89
N LYS A 55 22.92 13.62 -10.33
CA LYS A 55 22.76 13.76 -8.87
C LYS A 55 21.95 12.59 -8.29
N PHE A 56 20.86 12.20 -8.94
CA PHE A 56 20.04 11.07 -8.52
C PHE A 56 20.82 9.76 -8.49
N ARG A 57 21.64 9.47 -9.50
CA ARG A 57 22.53 8.30 -9.52
C ARG A 57 23.43 8.30 -8.29
N ASP A 58 24.16 9.39 -8.07
CA ASP A 58 25.16 9.49 -7.01
C ASP A 58 24.51 9.38 -5.63
N ASP A 59 23.37 10.05 -5.44
CA ASP A 59 22.56 9.95 -4.22
C ASP A 59 22.01 8.54 -3.99
N LEU A 60 21.53 7.87 -5.04
CA LEU A 60 21.00 6.50 -4.90
C LEU A 60 22.10 5.50 -4.53
N ILE A 61 23.30 5.64 -5.11
CA ILE A 61 24.48 4.84 -4.75
C ILE A 61 24.83 5.08 -3.29
N LYS A 62 24.96 6.35 -2.88
CA LYS A 62 25.25 6.74 -1.49
C LYS A 62 24.21 6.18 -0.51
N TRP A 63 22.92 6.34 -0.80
CA TRP A 63 21.84 5.83 0.05
C TRP A 63 21.84 4.31 0.15
N ASN A 64 22.14 3.61 -0.94
CA ASN A 64 22.28 2.16 -0.94
C ASN A 64 23.48 1.72 -0.09
N ASP A 65 24.61 2.41 -0.20
CA ASP A 65 25.81 2.12 0.58
C ASP A 65 25.60 2.34 2.09
N GLU A 66 24.84 3.37 2.49
CA GLU A 66 24.41 3.55 3.88
C GLU A 66 23.61 2.35 4.40
N ILE A 67 22.60 1.90 3.65
CA ILE A 67 21.75 0.75 4.03
C ILE A 67 22.59 -0.54 4.11
N LYS A 68 23.55 -0.69 3.21
CA LYS A 68 24.46 -1.83 3.12
C LYS A 68 25.35 -1.99 4.35
N GLN A 69 25.56 -0.97 5.17
CA GLN A 69 26.39 -1.12 6.38
C GLN A 69 25.76 -2.06 7.43
N PHE A 70 24.47 -2.38 7.31
CA PHE A 70 23.73 -3.17 8.29
C PHE A 70 23.56 -4.62 7.84
N PHE A 71 23.77 -5.53 8.80
CA PHE A 71 23.60 -6.97 8.62
C PHE A 71 22.39 -7.44 9.42
N PHE A 72 21.58 -8.29 8.80
CA PHE A 72 20.36 -8.84 9.38
C PHE A 72 20.47 -10.36 9.42
N LYS A 73 19.85 -11.00 10.40
CA LYS A 73 19.73 -12.46 10.44
C LYS A 73 18.29 -12.84 10.13
N ASN A 74 18.08 -13.70 9.14
CA ASN A 74 16.76 -14.29 8.91
C ASN A 74 16.44 -15.37 9.96
N LYS A 75 15.27 -16.00 9.85
CA LYS A 75 14.86 -17.10 10.75
C LYS A 75 15.86 -18.26 10.78
N ASP A 76 16.55 -18.51 9.66
CA ASP A 76 17.58 -19.55 9.52
C ASP A 76 18.97 -19.11 9.97
N LYS A 77 19.08 -17.94 10.63
CA LYS A 77 20.35 -17.31 11.05
C LYS A 77 21.28 -16.94 9.90
N LYS A 78 20.83 -17.01 8.64
CA LYS A 78 21.60 -16.53 7.48
C LYS A 78 21.72 -15.02 7.55
N VAL A 79 22.93 -14.54 7.34
CA VAL A 79 23.22 -13.11 7.29
C VAL A 79 22.76 -12.57 5.94
N LEU A 80 21.90 -11.56 6.00
CA LEU A 80 21.34 -10.86 4.86
C LEU A 80 21.79 -9.41 4.91
N LYS A 81 22.01 -8.86 3.73
CA LYS A 81 22.31 -7.46 3.46
C LYS A 81 21.25 -6.93 2.51
N ILE A 82 20.78 -5.71 2.75
CA ILE A 82 19.90 -5.05 1.79
C ILE A 82 20.79 -4.34 0.78
N ASP A 83 20.61 -4.69 -0.49
CA ASP A 83 21.26 -4.04 -1.61
C ASP A 83 20.21 -3.86 -2.71
N VAL A 84 19.84 -2.61 -2.99
CA VAL A 84 18.82 -2.29 -4.00
C VAL A 84 19.28 -2.72 -5.40
N PHE A 85 20.59 -2.75 -5.63
CA PHE A 85 21.20 -3.13 -6.91
C PHE A 85 21.17 -4.63 -7.17
N ASN A 86 20.66 -5.45 -6.24
CA ASN A 86 20.38 -6.87 -6.49
C ASN A 86 19.05 -7.12 -7.23
N TYR A 87 18.22 -6.08 -7.42
CA TYR A 87 16.87 -6.19 -8.01
C TYR A 87 16.79 -5.42 -9.34
N ASN A 88 15.77 -5.65 -10.17
CA ASN A 88 15.64 -4.90 -11.43
C ASN A 88 15.05 -3.50 -11.24
N THR A 89 14.34 -3.26 -10.13
CA THR A 89 13.74 -1.96 -9.80
C THR A 89 13.70 -1.73 -8.28
N ILE A 90 13.49 -0.49 -7.86
CA ILE A 90 13.26 -0.16 -6.43
C ILE A 90 12.01 -0.88 -5.92
N ASN A 91 10.91 -0.88 -6.68
CA ASN A 91 9.66 -1.54 -6.29
C ASN A 91 9.87 -3.03 -6.00
N GLU A 92 10.63 -3.71 -6.87
CA GLU A 92 11.01 -5.11 -6.70
C GLU A 92 11.86 -5.29 -5.43
N ALA A 93 12.82 -4.40 -5.18
CA ALA A 93 13.62 -4.44 -3.95
C ALA A 93 12.76 -4.28 -2.69
N VAL A 94 11.82 -3.33 -2.68
CA VAL A 94 10.88 -3.11 -1.58
C VAL A 94 10.05 -4.36 -1.32
N TYR A 95 9.41 -4.87 -2.37
CA TYR A 95 8.55 -6.04 -2.30
C TYR A 95 9.29 -7.28 -1.77
N ASN A 96 10.44 -7.62 -2.36
CA ASN A 96 11.23 -8.77 -1.93
C ASN A 96 11.73 -8.60 -0.50
N ASN A 97 12.12 -7.39 -0.10
CA ASN A 97 12.56 -7.13 1.26
C ASN A 97 11.46 -7.34 2.29
N VAL A 98 10.23 -6.91 2.00
CA VAL A 98 9.07 -7.23 2.83
C VAL A 98 8.95 -8.74 2.97
N LEU A 99 8.79 -9.46 1.85
CA LEU A 99 8.52 -10.90 1.88
C LEU A 99 9.62 -11.71 2.56
N VAL A 100 10.88 -11.56 2.17
CA VAL A 100 12.00 -12.35 2.72
C VAL A 100 12.15 -12.15 4.23
N ASN A 101 11.75 -10.99 4.76
CA ASN A 101 11.79 -10.68 6.19
C ASN A 101 10.44 -10.87 6.91
N SER A 102 9.47 -11.51 6.26
CA SER A 102 8.15 -11.84 6.82
C SER A 102 8.11 -13.26 7.38
N ASP A 103 7.04 -13.58 8.12
CA ASP A 103 6.74 -14.94 8.52
C ASP A 103 6.18 -15.78 7.36
N GLN A 104 7.08 -16.29 6.51
CA GLN A 104 6.72 -17.07 5.33
C GLN A 104 5.86 -18.30 5.65
N THR A 105 6.16 -19.01 6.74
CA THR A 105 5.35 -20.16 7.17
C THR A 105 3.89 -19.78 7.41
N LYS A 106 3.66 -18.64 8.07
CA LYS A 106 2.30 -18.14 8.29
C LYS A 106 1.67 -17.64 7.00
N ILE A 107 2.41 -16.93 6.16
CA ILE A 107 1.90 -16.44 4.86
C ILE A 107 1.43 -17.60 4.00
N HIS A 108 2.22 -18.66 3.88
CA HIS A 108 1.87 -19.86 3.09
C HIS A 108 0.74 -20.70 3.69
N ALA A 109 0.44 -20.52 4.99
CA ALA A 109 -0.69 -21.18 5.64
C ALA A 109 -2.02 -20.42 5.47
N ILE A 110 -1.99 -19.18 4.98
CA ILE A 110 -3.20 -18.41 4.69
C ILE A 110 -3.89 -19.05 3.47
N PRO A 111 -5.19 -19.38 3.56
CA PRO A 111 -5.94 -19.93 2.43
C PRO A 111 -5.93 -19.00 1.22
N ASP A 112 -5.96 -19.57 0.02
CA ASP A 112 -6.10 -18.79 -1.21
C ASP A 112 -7.43 -18.04 -1.24
N ILE A 113 -7.37 -16.75 -1.56
CA ILE A 113 -8.53 -15.88 -1.73
C ILE A 113 -9.35 -16.37 -2.91
N GLN A 114 -10.63 -16.69 -2.68
CA GLN A 114 -11.54 -17.08 -3.75
C GLN A 114 -12.03 -15.85 -4.54
N PHE A 115 -12.50 -16.05 -5.78
CA PHE A 115 -12.96 -14.94 -6.61
C PHE A 115 -14.10 -14.13 -5.98
N SER A 116 -15.09 -14.80 -5.37
CA SER A 116 -16.20 -14.14 -4.66
C SER A 116 -15.71 -13.28 -3.49
N GLU A 117 -14.72 -13.77 -2.75
CA GLU A 117 -14.07 -13.02 -1.66
C GLU A 117 -13.33 -11.79 -2.21
N PHE A 118 -12.61 -11.94 -3.32
CA PHE A 118 -11.93 -10.84 -4.00
C PHE A 118 -12.91 -9.74 -4.44
N VAL A 119 -14.02 -10.09 -5.11
CA VAL A 119 -15.04 -9.14 -5.56
C VAL A 119 -15.61 -8.36 -4.38
N MET A 120 -15.95 -9.04 -3.28
CA MET A 120 -16.40 -8.39 -2.06
C MET A 120 -15.33 -7.45 -1.47
N MET A 121 -14.06 -7.84 -1.44
CA MET A 121 -12.99 -6.97 -0.97
C MET A 121 -12.83 -5.71 -1.85
N GLN A 122 -13.03 -5.83 -3.17
CA GLN A 122 -13.07 -4.66 -4.07
C GLN A 122 -14.28 -3.77 -3.77
N ASN A 123 -15.45 -4.36 -3.52
CA ASN A 123 -16.64 -3.62 -3.12
C ASN A 123 -16.45 -2.85 -1.81
N CYS A 124 -15.53 -3.26 -0.93
CA CYS A 124 -15.24 -2.58 0.34
C CYS A 124 -14.19 -1.44 0.22
N LYS A 125 -13.64 -1.21 -0.98
CA LYS A 125 -12.48 -0.33 -1.17
C LYS A 125 -12.84 1.15 -1.04
N THR A 126 -12.55 1.71 0.13
CA THR A 126 -12.45 3.16 0.32
C THR A 126 -10.97 3.56 0.36
N CYS A 127 -10.52 4.32 -0.64
CA CYS A 127 -9.13 4.80 -0.74
C CYS A 127 -8.96 6.17 -0.08
N GLY A 128 -7.73 6.71 -0.19
CA GLY A 128 -7.34 8.00 0.39
C GLY A 128 -8.40 9.07 0.22
N LEU A 129 -8.72 9.75 1.32
CA LEU A 129 -9.70 10.80 1.33
C LEU A 129 -9.05 12.10 0.83
N MET A 130 -9.57 12.62 -0.27
CA MET A 130 -9.21 13.93 -0.79
C MET A 130 -10.49 14.74 -0.91
N THR A 131 -10.56 15.85 -0.18
CA THR A 131 -11.70 16.76 -0.20
C THR A 131 -11.19 18.18 -0.25
N ILE A 132 -11.95 19.04 -0.92
CA ILE A 132 -11.72 20.47 -0.99
C ILE A 132 -13.07 21.16 -0.86
N GLU A 133 -13.11 22.23 -0.06
CA GLU A 133 -14.31 23.05 0.02
C GLU A 133 -14.45 23.80 -1.30
N LYS A 134 -15.56 23.59 -2.01
CA LYS A 134 -15.75 24.18 -3.34
C LYS A 134 -15.78 25.71 -3.30
N ASP A 135 -16.27 26.26 -2.20
CA ASP A 135 -16.46 27.71 -2.03
C ASP A 135 -15.12 28.47 -1.99
N ILE A 136 -14.00 27.79 -1.72
CA ILE A 136 -12.66 28.39 -1.67
C ILE A 136 -11.81 28.17 -2.92
N LEU A 137 -12.33 27.47 -3.96
CA LEU A 137 -11.54 27.09 -5.14
C LEU A 137 -10.97 28.29 -5.92
N GLU A 138 -11.70 29.40 -5.94
CA GLU A 138 -11.29 30.62 -6.67
C GLU A 138 -10.84 31.75 -5.72
N GLN A 139 -10.63 31.43 -4.44
CA GLN A 139 -10.21 32.41 -3.44
C GLN A 139 -8.73 32.22 -3.11
N GLU A 140 -8.00 33.31 -2.99
CA GLU A 140 -6.67 33.28 -2.37
C GLU A 140 -6.84 32.99 -0.88
N VAL A 141 -6.40 31.81 -0.44
CA VAL A 141 -6.52 31.36 0.95
C VAL A 141 -5.17 31.00 1.53
N GLN A 142 -4.96 31.41 2.79
CA GLN A 142 -3.81 30.95 3.54
C GLN A 142 -4.06 29.52 4.02
N SER A 143 -3.19 28.60 3.62
CA SER A 143 -3.29 27.17 3.95
C SER A 143 -2.12 26.73 4.83
N TYR A 144 -2.42 25.90 5.83
CA TYR A 144 -1.42 25.24 6.67
C TYR A 144 -1.61 23.73 6.53
N GLY A 145 -0.53 23.02 6.22
CA GLY A 145 -0.55 21.58 6.04
C GLY A 145 0.03 20.84 7.25
N TYR A 146 -0.58 19.72 7.61
CA TYR A 146 0.02 18.72 8.49
C TYR A 146 0.17 17.41 7.73
N ASP A 147 1.36 16.82 7.75
CA ASP A 147 1.65 15.54 7.13
C ASP A 147 1.95 14.47 8.18
N TYR A 148 1.24 13.35 8.09
CA TYR A 148 1.44 12.21 8.99
C TYR A 148 2.69 11.44 8.57
N SER A 149 3.78 11.62 9.34
CA SER A 149 5.03 10.91 9.10
C SER A 149 4.82 9.39 9.05
N LYS A 150 5.10 8.80 7.88
CA LYS A 150 5.08 7.35 7.65
C LYS A 150 3.70 6.72 7.95
N PHE A 151 2.61 7.40 7.58
CA PHE A 151 1.24 6.99 7.89
C PHE A 151 0.96 5.49 7.66
N TYR A 152 1.10 4.99 6.42
CA TYR A 152 0.81 3.59 6.09
C TYR A 152 1.68 2.60 6.85
N TYR A 153 2.96 2.91 7.06
CA TYR A 153 3.85 2.07 7.85
C TYR A 153 3.38 1.94 9.30
N GLN A 154 2.96 3.04 9.91
CA GLN A 154 2.41 3.03 11.27
C GLN A 154 1.04 2.33 11.32
N MET A 155 0.24 2.43 10.26
CA MET A 155 -1.03 1.71 10.13
C MET A 155 -0.84 0.21 10.01
N MET A 156 0.11 -0.25 9.18
CA MET A 156 0.45 -1.67 9.09
C MET A 156 0.89 -2.26 10.44
N LYS A 157 1.37 -1.47 11.40
CA LYS A 157 1.68 -1.98 12.75
C LYS A 157 0.45 -2.26 13.61
N LYS A 158 -0.74 -1.78 13.22
CA LYS A 158 -1.98 -1.84 14.00
C LYS A 158 -3.10 -2.62 13.30
N ILE A 159 -3.02 -2.79 11.98
CA ILE A 159 -4.04 -3.47 11.19
C ILE A 159 -4.01 -4.98 11.45
N ARG A 160 -5.21 -5.57 11.47
CA ARG A 160 -5.44 -7.02 11.44
C ARG A 160 -5.97 -7.41 10.05
N ILE A 161 -5.57 -8.58 9.57
CA ILE A 161 -6.08 -9.20 8.34
C ILE A 161 -6.68 -10.57 8.66
N PRO A 162 -7.65 -11.05 7.85
CA PRO A 162 -8.12 -12.42 7.97
C PRO A 162 -7.04 -13.42 7.54
N ILE A 163 -7.04 -14.59 8.19
CA ILE A 163 -6.19 -15.75 7.85
C ILE A 163 -6.99 -17.06 7.78
N SER A 164 -8.31 -16.98 7.94
CA SER A 164 -9.25 -18.08 7.70
C SER A 164 -10.02 -17.82 6.40
N LYS A 165 -10.70 -18.86 5.92
CA LYS A 165 -11.71 -18.68 4.87
C LYS A 165 -12.87 -17.82 5.39
N PRO A 166 -13.54 -17.05 4.52
CA PRO A 166 -14.75 -16.33 4.89
C PRO A 166 -15.93 -17.28 5.09
N GLU A 167 -16.82 -16.90 6.00
CA GLU A 167 -18.15 -17.47 6.13
C GLU A 167 -19.21 -16.40 5.89
N TYR A 168 -20.30 -16.78 5.22
CA TYR A 168 -21.33 -15.86 4.77
C TYR A 168 -22.59 -16.04 5.61
N TYR A 169 -23.10 -14.94 6.17
CA TYR A 169 -24.22 -14.93 7.09
C TYR A 169 -25.32 -13.97 6.62
N VAL A 170 -26.54 -14.30 7.02
CA VAL A 170 -27.70 -13.41 7.00
C VAL A 170 -28.05 -13.11 8.45
N LEU A 171 -27.78 -11.88 8.86
CA LEU A 171 -28.15 -11.36 10.18
C LEU A 171 -29.52 -10.69 10.09
N ASP A 172 -30.31 -10.81 11.16
CA ASP A 172 -31.54 -10.03 11.32
C ASP A 172 -31.24 -8.59 11.78
N GLU A 173 -30.19 -8.41 12.58
CA GLU A 173 -29.77 -7.11 13.11
C GLU A 173 -28.26 -7.02 13.32
N ILE A 174 -27.76 -5.79 13.48
CA ILE A 174 -26.35 -5.52 13.77
C ILE A 174 -26.19 -5.11 15.23
N ASP A 175 -25.41 -5.88 16.00
CA ASP A 175 -24.88 -5.43 17.28
C ASP A 175 -23.62 -4.57 17.08
N PHE A 176 -23.80 -3.25 17.05
CA PHE A 176 -22.68 -2.31 16.94
C PHE A 176 -21.75 -2.29 18.16
N GLY A 177 -22.20 -2.78 19.32
CA GLY A 177 -21.39 -2.91 20.53
C GLY A 177 -20.37 -4.03 20.41
N ASN A 178 -20.73 -5.12 19.71
CA ASN A 178 -19.93 -6.33 19.60
C ASN A 178 -19.71 -6.78 18.14
N LEU A 179 -19.37 -5.84 17.25
CA LEU A 179 -19.06 -6.19 15.86
C LEU A 179 -17.84 -7.14 15.76
N ASP A 180 -18.10 -8.31 15.20
CA ASP A 180 -17.10 -9.29 14.79
C ASP A 180 -16.20 -8.79 13.67
N PHE A 181 -15.09 -9.50 13.45
CA PHE A 181 -14.20 -9.19 12.35
C PHE A 181 -14.83 -9.63 11.02
N GLY A 182 -15.27 -8.65 10.25
CA GLY A 182 -15.94 -8.94 8.98
C GLY A 182 -16.18 -7.73 8.11
N ILE A 183 -16.92 -7.98 7.03
CA ILE A 183 -17.49 -7.00 6.11
C ILE A 183 -19.01 -7.12 6.18
N TYR A 184 -19.70 -5.99 6.28
CA TYR A 184 -21.14 -5.92 6.44
C TYR A 184 -21.76 -5.12 5.31
N ARG A 185 -22.94 -5.53 4.85
CA ARG A 185 -23.76 -4.80 3.87
C ARG A 185 -24.69 -3.86 4.61
N VAL A 186 -24.28 -2.60 4.73
CA VAL A 186 -24.98 -1.58 5.52
C VAL A 186 -25.10 -0.31 4.70
N LYS A 187 -26.32 0.17 4.51
CA LYS A 187 -26.53 1.53 4.01
C LYS A 187 -26.26 2.52 5.13
N VAL A 188 -25.19 3.29 5.00
CA VAL A 188 -24.83 4.40 5.89
C VAL A 188 -25.37 5.69 5.28
N SER A 189 -26.12 6.47 6.04
CA SER A 189 -26.66 7.77 5.59
C SER A 189 -26.31 8.87 6.60
N CYS A 190 -26.06 10.08 6.12
CA CYS A 190 -25.81 11.25 6.96
C CYS A 190 -26.09 12.53 6.16
N ASN A 191 -26.84 13.45 6.75
CA ASN A 191 -27.18 14.74 6.12
C ASN A 191 -26.22 15.87 6.50
N ASN A 192 -25.20 15.59 7.32
CA ASN A 192 -24.24 16.59 7.76
C ASN A 192 -23.15 16.81 6.71
N LYS A 193 -23.18 17.94 6.02
CA LYS A 193 -22.19 18.29 4.98
C LYS A 193 -20.74 18.28 5.49
N LYS A 194 -20.49 18.65 6.75
CA LYS A 194 -19.13 18.60 7.33
C LYS A 194 -18.61 17.16 7.42
N PHE A 195 -19.50 16.19 7.61
CA PHE A 195 -19.14 14.78 7.66
C PHE A 195 -18.69 14.26 6.29
N TRP A 196 -19.28 14.77 5.20
CA TRP A 196 -18.92 14.38 3.84
C TRP A 196 -17.48 14.78 3.47
N ASN A 197 -16.91 15.79 4.14
CA ASN A 197 -15.51 16.17 3.97
C ASN A 197 -14.53 15.18 4.63
N VAL A 198 -14.99 14.36 5.57
CA VAL A 198 -14.16 13.44 6.38
C VAL A 198 -14.52 11.96 6.17
N PHE A 199 -15.45 11.65 5.27
CA PHE A 199 -15.89 10.29 4.99
C PHE A 199 -16.41 10.13 3.55
N ASN A 200 -15.97 9.09 2.86
CA ASN A 200 -16.49 8.71 1.56
C ASN A 200 -17.47 7.54 1.70
N PHE A 201 -18.72 7.75 1.25
CA PHE A 201 -19.73 6.69 1.27
C PHE A 201 -19.41 5.62 0.22
N ASN A 202 -19.72 4.38 0.55
CA ASN A 202 -19.55 3.25 -0.33
C ASN A 202 -20.86 3.03 -1.10
N ASP A 203 -20.81 3.17 -2.42
CA ASP A 203 -21.92 2.97 -3.35
C ASP A 203 -22.41 1.51 -3.36
N LYS A 204 -21.51 0.55 -3.10
CA LYS A 204 -21.82 -0.87 -2.92
C LYS A 204 -22.25 -1.23 -1.50
N HIS A 205 -22.25 -0.27 -0.57
CA HIS A 205 -22.68 -0.43 0.81
C HIS A 205 -21.94 -1.53 1.60
N HIS A 206 -20.73 -1.89 1.18
CA HIS A 206 -19.86 -2.83 1.90
C HIS A 206 -18.91 -2.07 2.82
N TYR A 207 -18.96 -2.37 4.12
CA TYR A 207 -18.13 -1.70 5.11
C TYR A 207 -17.44 -2.71 6.01
N THR A 208 -16.15 -2.48 6.29
CA THR A 208 -15.45 -3.25 7.31
C THR A 208 -16.04 -2.97 8.70
N HIS A 209 -15.97 -3.94 9.59
CA HIS A 209 -16.28 -3.76 11.02
C HIS A 209 -15.59 -2.53 11.62
N ASN A 210 -14.32 -2.25 11.28
CA ASN A 210 -13.60 -1.08 11.78
C ASN A 210 -14.24 0.24 11.32
N THR A 211 -14.64 0.31 10.05
CA THR A 211 -15.35 1.47 9.52
C THR A 211 -16.66 1.69 10.27
N LEU A 212 -17.47 0.63 10.43
CA LEU A 212 -18.74 0.71 11.15
C LEU A 212 -18.56 1.09 12.62
N LYS A 213 -17.56 0.55 13.33
CA LYS A 213 -17.22 0.95 14.72
C LYS A 213 -16.93 2.44 14.83
N VAL A 214 -16.13 2.99 13.91
CA VAL A 214 -15.79 4.42 13.89
C VAL A 214 -17.02 5.27 13.61
N LEU A 215 -17.83 4.89 12.60
CA LEU A 215 -19.06 5.60 12.27
C LEU A 215 -20.04 5.60 13.44
N TYR A 216 -20.24 4.44 14.07
CA TYR A 216 -21.15 4.28 15.19
C TYR A 216 -20.75 5.14 16.38
N LYS A 217 -19.44 5.26 16.67
CA LYS A 217 -18.90 6.16 17.71
C LYS A 217 -19.27 7.63 17.47
N HIS A 218 -19.38 8.05 16.21
CA HIS A 218 -19.63 9.44 15.83
C HIS A 218 -21.07 9.72 15.40
N ARG A 219 -21.98 8.74 15.52
CA ARG A 219 -23.33 8.80 14.96
C ARG A 219 -24.17 9.95 15.49
N GLU A 220 -24.17 10.19 16.80
CA GLU A 220 -24.99 11.23 17.42
C GLU A 220 -24.50 12.63 17.01
N LYS A 221 -23.17 12.80 16.94
CA LYS A 221 -22.54 14.07 16.59
C LYS A 221 -22.87 14.51 15.16
N TYR A 222 -22.95 13.57 14.22
CA TYR A 222 -23.14 13.88 12.80
C TYR A 222 -24.51 13.45 12.26
N GLY A 223 -25.39 12.86 13.08
CA GLY A 223 -26.66 12.30 12.63
C GLY A 223 -26.48 11.17 11.61
N ILE A 224 -25.56 10.24 11.90
CA ILE A 224 -25.30 9.08 11.02
C ILE A 224 -26.33 7.99 11.34
N THR A 225 -26.99 7.47 10.31
CA THR A 225 -27.93 6.36 10.42
C THR A 225 -27.41 5.14 9.65
N PHE A 226 -27.84 3.96 10.11
CA PHE A 226 -27.43 2.67 9.58
C PHE A 226 -28.67 1.85 9.24
N LYS A 227 -28.67 1.20 8.08
CA LYS A 227 -29.66 0.19 7.70
C LYS A 227 -28.94 -1.05 7.20
N LEU A 228 -29.07 -2.18 7.89
CA LEU A 228 -28.61 -3.47 7.39
C LEU A 228 -29.39 -3.80 6.11
N LEU A 229 -28.69 -4.25 5.08
CA LEU A 229 -29.30 -4.61 3.82
C LEU A 229 -29.68 -6.08 3.82
N GLU A 230 -30.88 -6.39 3.37
CA GLU A 230 -31.30 -7.78 3.15
C GLU A 230 -30.48 -8.42 2.03
N PRO A 231 -30.38 -9.77 2.02
CA PRO A 231 -29.94 -10.50 0.84
C PRO A 231 -30.75 -10.10 -0.40
N ASP A 232 -30.08 -10.06 -1.55
CA ASP A 232 -30.68 -9.75 -2.84
C ASP A 232 -30.16 -10.68 -3.94
N GLN A 233 -30.48 -10.37 -5.20
CA GLN A 233 -30.08 -11.18 -6.36
C GLN A 233 -28.56 -11.24 -6.56
N CYS A 234 -27.82 -10.21 -6.13
CA CYS A 234 -26.37 -10.15 -6.26
C CYS A 234 -25.67 -10.77 -5.05
N TYR A 235 -26.25 -10.62 -3.86
CA TYR A 235 -25.63 -11.04 -2.60
C TYR A 235 -26.62 -11.81 -1.74
N ASN A 236 -26.41 -13.11 -1.61
CA ASN A 236 -27.20 -13.98 -0.72
C ASN A 236 -26.80 -13.87 0.78
N TYR A 237 -26.09 -12.82 1.15
CA TYR A 237 -25.57 -12.56 2.49
C TYR A 237 -25.72 -11.07 2.84
N ASN A 238 -25.57 -10.75 4.12
CA ASN A 238 -25.41 -9.37 4.59
C ASN A 238 -24.24 -9.18 5.58
N MET A 239 -23.58 -10.27 5.96
CA MET A 239 -22.31 -10.28 6.68
C MET A 239 -21.36 -11.32 6.08
N VAL A 240 -20.08 -10.97 6.01
CA VAL A 240 -18.97 -11.90 5.78
C VAL A 240 -18.08 -11.89 7.00
N TRP A 241 -17.97 -13.05 7.64
CA TRP A 241 -17.25 -13.27 8.88
C TRP A 241 -15.91 -13.96 8.63
N TYR A 242 -14.92 -13.67 9.49
CA TYR A 242 -13.66 -14.39 9.52
C TYR A 242 -13.32 -14.80 10.96
N GLU A 243 -13.29 -16.11 11.19
CA GLU A 243 -12.97 -16.72 12.49
C GLU A 243 -11.57 -16.34 12.98
N TYR A 244 -10.56 -16.48 12.11
CA TYR A 244 -9.15 -16.27 12.47
C TYR A 244 -8.56 -15.06 11.78
N THR A 245 -7.88 -14.23 12.57
CA THR A 245 -7.21 -13.02 12.11
C THR A 245 -5.83 -12.89 12.71
N ILE A 246 -4.95 -12.15 12.04
CA ILE A 246 -3.60 -11.85 12.52
C ILE A 246 -3.30 -10.37 12.40
N GLU A 247 -2.58 -9.82 13.38
CA GLU A 247 -1.99 -8.49 13.27
C GLU A 247 -0.83 -8.52 12.27
N LEU A 248 -0.80 -7.53 11.37
CA LEU A 248 0.28 -7.40 10.39
C LEU A 248 1.66 -7.20 11.07
N ASN A 249 1.72 -6.63 12.27
CA ASN A 249 2.95 -6.52 13.06
C ASN A 249 3.53 -7.88 13.50
N ARG A 250 2.70 -8.94 13.55
CA ARG A 250 3.14 -10.32 13.84
C ARG A 250 3.62 -10.99 12.57
N LEU A 251 2.89 -10.80 11.47
CA LEU A 251 3.22 -11.37 10.16
C LEU A 251 4.52 -10.77 9.59
N PHE A 252 4.70 -9.46 9.73
CA PHE A 252 5.82 -8.70 9.18
C PHE A 252 6.84 -8.27 10.25
N LYS A 253 6.88 -8.96 11.40
CA LYS A 253 7.72 -8.61 12.54
C LYS A 253 9.21 -8.45 12.19
N GLY A 254 9.74 -9.36 11.35
CA GLY A 254 11.14 -9.31 10.92
C GLY A 254 11.41 -8.05 10.10
N TRP A 255 10.59 -7.79 9.09
CA TRP A 255 10.66 -6.60 8.26
C TRP A 255 10.56 -5.30 9.09
N PHE A 256 9.62 -5.20 10.03
CA PHE A 256 9.51 -4.02 10.89
C PHE A 256 10.79 -3.76 11.70
N LYS A 257 11.44 -4.80 12.23
CA LYS A 257 12.71 -4.66 12.95
C LYS A 257 13.83 -4.12 12.06
N VAL A 258 13.90 -4.61 10.83
CA VAL A 258 14.87 -4.16 9.82
C VAL A 258 14.64 -2.68 9.51
N MET A 259 13.39 -2.30 9.17
CA MET A 259 13.04 -0.92 8.83
C MET A 259 13.21 0.05 10.01
N ASP A 260 12.80 -0.33 11.23
CA ASP A 260 12.99 0.50 12.42
C ASP A 260 14.48 0.75 12.72
N LEU A 261 15.37 -0.24 12.46
CA LEU A 261 16.81 -0.04 12.58
C LEU A 261 17.33 0.94 11.52
N LEU A 262 16.98 0.72 10.24
CA LEU A 262 17.45 1.58 9.14
C LEU A 262 16.96 3.02 9.33
N LEU A 263 15.70 3.23 9.69
CA LEU A 263 15.14 4.55 9.99
C LEU A 263 15.84 5.25 11.15
N LYS A 264 16.40 4.49 12.11
CA LYS A 264 17.15 5.03 13.25
C LYS A 264 18.61 5.33 12.92
N LYS A 265 19.21 4.58 11.99
CA LYS A 265 20.67 4.57 11.78
C LYS A 265 21.13 5.22 10.48
N CYS A 266 20.32 5.18 9.43
CA CYS A 266 20.63 5.86 8.17
C CYS A 266 20.35 7.36 8.29
N SER A 267 20.89 8.14 7.34
CA SER A 267 20.65 9.58 7.32
C SER A 267 19.16 9.89 7.16
N SER A 268 18.68 10.97 7.79
CA SER A 268 17.28 11.40 7.65
C SER A 268 16.93 11.82 6.22
N GLY A 269 17.94 12.12 5.40
CA GLY A 269 17.85 12.39 3.97
C GLY A 269 17.72 11.14 3.09
N ASN A 270 18.01 9.94 3.62
CA ASN A 270 18.02 8.69 2.85
C ASN A 270 16.62 8.37 2.31
N TRP A 271 16.38 8.73 1.05
CA TRP A 271 15.09 8.54 0.40
C TRP A 271 14.82 7.07 0.12
N LEU A 272 15.85 6.25 -0.10
CA LEU A 272 15.69 4.83 -0.34
C LEU A 272 15.04 4.13 0.87
N VAL A 273 15.49 4.40 2.10
CA VAL A 273 14.83 3.91 3.34
C VAL A 273 13.39 4.39 3.42
N LYS A 274 13.12 5.67 3.09
CA LYS A 274 11.75 6.20 3.07
C LYS A 274 10.88 5.47 2.06
N SER A 275 11.41 5.13 0.89
CA SER A 275 10.74 4.37 -0.16
C SER A 275 10.41 2.94 0.25
N PHE A 276 11.34 2.24 0.91
CA PHE A 276 11.06 0.92 1.49
C PHE A 276 9.84 0.95 2.41
N VAL A 277 9.69 2.02 3.18
CA VAL A 277 8.62 2.17 4.17
C VAL A 277 7.31 2.65 3.52
N SER A 278 7.35 3.65 2.64
CA SER A 278 6.16 4.25 2.04
C SER A 278 5.51 3.35 0.98
N GLN A 279 6.32 2.58 0.25
CA GLN A 279 5.84 1.78 -0.88
C GLN A 279 5.51 0.34 -0.49
N ALA A 280 5.86 -0.11 0.72
CA ALA A 280 5.63 -1.49 1.16
C ALA A 280 4.16 -1.91 1.02
N TRP A 281 3.23 -1.11 1.57
CA TRP A 281 1.80 -1.40 1.50
C TRP A 281 1.32 -1.52 0.04
N GLY A 282 1.67 -0.55 -0.80
CA GLY A 282 1.27 -0.53 -2.21
C GLY A 282 1.81 -1.73 -3.00
N ASN A 283 3.04 -2.18 -2.71
CA ASN A 283 3.61 -3.36 -3.36
C ASN A 283 2.98 -4.67 -2.85
N ILE A 284 2.69 -4.79 -1.55
CA ILE A 284 1.97 -5.95 -0.99
C ILE A 284 0.58 -6.06 -1.62
N CYS A 285 -0.17 -4.95 -1.72
CA CYS A 285 -1.50 -4.97 -2.31
C CYS A 285 -1.52 -5.34 -3.80
N LYS A 286 -0.41 -5.22 -4.52
CA LYS A 286 -0.28 -5.64 -5.93
C LYS A 286 0.03 -7.13 -6.09
N TYR A 287 0.42 -7.81 -5.00
CA TYR A 287 0.71 -9.23 -5.03
C TYR A 287 -0.55 -10.06 -5.23
N GLN A 288 -0.49 -11.06 -6.12
CA GLN A 288 -1.57 -12.02 -6.37
C GLN A 288 -2.96 -11.38 -6.58
N LYS A 289 -3.02 -10.25 -7.28
CA LYS A 289 -4.31 -9.70 -7.71
C LYS A 289 -4.91 -10.58 -8.80
N TYR A 290 -6.20 -10.85 -8.68
CA TYR A 290 -7.00 -11.28 -9.81
C TYR A 290 -7.02 -10.15 -10.86
N PHE A 291 -6.72 -10.50 -12.10
CA PHE A 291 -6.97 -9.64 -13.25
C PHE A 291 -8.39 -9.94 -13.72
N ILE A 292 -9.31 -9.01 -13.44
CA ILE A 292 -10.69 -9.07 -13.94
C ILE A 292 -10.68 -8.38 -15.30
N SER A 293 -11.12 -9.09 -16.35
CA SER A 293 -11.33 -8.48 -17.66
C SER A 293 -12.58 -7.59 -17.63
N ASP A 294 -12.70 -6.60 -18.52
CA ASP A 294 -13.86 -5.70 -18.50
C ASP A 294 -15.21 -6.45 -18.67
N ASP A 295 -15.19 -7.64 -19.28
CA ASP A 295 -16.35 -8.52 -19.46
C ASP A 295 -16.80 -9.22 -18.16
N ASP A 296 -15.89 -9.40 -17.20
CA ASP A 296 -16.15 -10.07 -15.91
C ASP A 296 -16.68 -9.10 -14.82
N CYS A 297 -16.77 -7.80 -15.12
CA CYS A 297 -17.29 -6.76 -14.21
C CYS A 297 -18.82 -6.81 -14.01
N ALA A 298 -19.52 -7.74 -14.65
CA ALA A 298 -20.98 -7.87 -14.65
C ALA A 298 -21.53 -8.83 -13.56
N ILE A 299 -20.95 -8.81 -12.35
CA ILE A 299 -21.49 -9.52 -11.16
C ILE A 299 -21.76 -8.51 -10.04
#